data_AF-A0A9P8KI92-F1
#
_entry.id   AF-A0A9P8KI92-F1
#
_cell.length_a   1.000
_cell.length_b   1.000
_cell.length_c   1.000
_cell.angle_alpha   90.00
_cell.angle_beta   90.00
_cell.angle_gamma   90.00
#
_symmetry.space_group_name_H-M   'P 1'
#
loop_
_entity.id
_entity.type
_entity.pdbx_description
1 polymer ?
#
loop_
_entity_poly.entity_id
_entity_poly.type
_entity_poly.pdbx_seq_one_letter_code
_entity_poly.pdbx_strand_id
1 'polypeptide(L)'
;MSHLEQSVSSASIPLEDEFYDRHIRIAGVDGGILNEAVQGITGLRRDPGQAVRTAQYEGKKTPALDTWDTRVSSRLKWIPAWNDYSLTQLSSDGFTLEERTRAGQSWINIPGSTHAGGLVYLGGATKGGLALGLRNFWKQYPSQLDISNAATDVGSITVWLYSPAAQPLGTRPFHNGLGGYDSPHGVAKTSELFLFGFESTPGSDSLATLTEHINSPPVLVADRDHIVKSEALGAYWQSPNNLNFVAQFYQGQVSQRKWYGFWDHGDVMHTHDVARHEWRYDVGSYAWDNSELSPNLLFWNQFLRTGQADLYRFAEAHTRHTGETDVYHLGPWKGLETRHGVLHWSDSSKQIRISQPQYRKVYYYLTVVDPRRKVRAANITYVADSKALLIDVGLDWSGQAAAWLIEWERRGPRWQEAKSKLLETMKGIANLKNGFVTGEALYNLYNGTISPPSQDPSNKRVVQVSHLTAVFGLVEVIAELTTHFGDVFPADFEQAWLDYCYYFSATQAEQQARYGEVFGKLNLYQGHSRLTAYAANKLNNATLAARAWNELYNTDGFKADAPWKIERVDGSKVLFPVDEAAWVSTNDVGQYGMAAIENLALIGEYLP
;
A
#
# COMPACT_ATOMS: atom_id res chain seq x y z
N MET A 1 21.54 14.07 17.85
CA MET A 1 21.55 12.77 17.17
C MET A 1 20.74 11.82 18.03
N SER A 2 19.43 11.71 17.76
CA SER A 2 18.61 10.69 18.40
C SER A 2 18.97 9.36 17.77
N HIS A 3 19.43 8.41 18.59
CA HIS A 3 19.55 7.02 18.20
C HIS A 3 18.16 6.53 17.80
N LEU A 4 17.89 6.46 16.49
CA LEU A 4 16.84 5.56 16.00
C LEU A 4 17.30 4.16 16.42
N GLU A 5 16.53 3.51 17.30
CA GLU A 5 16.68 2.08 17.54
C GLU A 5 16.73 1.40 16.17
N GLN A 6 17.81 0.66 15.90
CA GLN A 6 18.00 0.06 14.59
C GLN A 6 16.83 -0.88 14.30
N SER A 7 16.20 -0.76 13.14
CA SER A 7 15.09 -1.63 12.73
C SER A 7 15.64 -2.99 12.33
N VAL A 8 15.72 -3.89 13.32
CA VAL A 8 16.44 -5.18 13.22
C VAL A 8 15.63 -6.31 13.86
N SER A 9 15.76 -7.52 13.33
CA SER A 9 15.30 -8.75 13.97
C SER A 9 16.45 -9.76 14.00
N SER A 10 16.79 -10.26 15.18
CA SER A 10 17.95 -11.14 15.40
C SER A 10 17.57 -12.35 16.25
N ALA A 11 18.19 -13.50 15.96
CA ALA A 11 18.00 -14.74 16.69
C ALA A 11 19.33 -15.43 16.97
N SER A 12 19.50 -15.92 18.21
CA SER A 12 20.65 -16.72 18.62
C SER A 12 20.43 -18.19 18.31
N ILE A 13 21.43 -18.85 17.73
CA ILE A 13 21.38 -20.23 17.25
C ILE A 13 22.43 -21.06 18.00
N PRO A 14 22.03 -22.05 18.82
CA PRO A 14 22.97 -23.01 19.41
C PRO A 14 23.64 -23.86 18.34
N LEU A 15 24.97 -23.97 18.38
CA LEU A 15 25.78 -24.68 17.39
C LEU A 15 26.72 -25.67 18.08
N GLU A 16 26.24 -26.89 18.30
CA GLU A 16 27.04 -27.98 18.92
C GLU A 16 27.64 -28.94 17.87
N ASP A 17 27.20 -28.87 16.62
CA ASP A 17 27.80 -29.62 15.51
C ASP A 17 29.27 -29.22 15.30
N GLU A 18 30.05 -30.13 14.71
CA GLU A 18 31.41 -29.84 14.25
C GLU A 18 31.38 -28.74 13.17
N PHE A 19 32.43 -27.93 13.04
CA PHE A 19 32.41 -26.79 12.11
C PHE A 19 32.09 -27.18 10.65
N TYR A 20 32.47 -28.37 10.22
CA TYR A 20 32.18 -28.86 8.87
C TYR A 20 30.74 -29.40 8.69
N ASP A 21 29.98 -29.57 9.78
CA ASP A 21 28.57 -29.96 9.80
C ASP A 21 27.64 -28.79 10.23
N ARG A 22 28.20 -27.59 10.41
CA ARG A 22 27.46 -26.32 10.56
C ARG A 22 27.28 -25.68 9.20
N HIS A 23 26.06 -25.27 8.90
CA HIS A 23 25.61 -24.94 7.57
C HIS A 23 25.05 -23.53 7.49
N ILE A 24 25.41 -22.86 6.41
CA ILE A 24 25.02 -21.50 6.09
C ILE A 24 24.29 -21.50 4.76
N ARG A 25 23.10 -20.92 4.73
CA ARG A 25 22.36 -20.72 3.48
C ARG A 25 21.81 -19.31 3.39
N ILE A 26 21.95 -18.69 2.22
CA ILE A 26 21.46 -17.34 1.93
C ILE A 26 20.77 -17.39 0.57
N ALA A 27 19.55 -16.87 0.48
CA ALA A 27 18.80 -16.85 -0.77
C ALA A 27 19.31 -15.76 -1.72
N GLY A 28 19.70 -16.19 -2.92
CA GLY A 28 20.14 -15.36 -4.04
C GLY A 28 18.99 -15.06 -5.01
N VAL A 29 19.30 -15.08 -6.30
CA VAL A 29 18.38 -14.70 -7.39
C VAL A 29 17.59 -15.91 -7.87
N ASP A 30 16.29 -15.75 -8.14
CA ASP A 30 15.40 -16.70 -8.82
C ASP A 30 15.48 -18.16 -8.29
N GLY A 31 15.41 -18.32 -6.96
CA GLY A 31 15.48 -19.62 -6.29
C GLY A 31 16.89 -20.15 -6.04
N GLY A 32 17.93 -19.42 -6.45
CA GLY A 32 19.32 -19.73 -6.13
C GLY A 32 19.60 -19.62 -4.62
N ILE A 33 20.44 -20.52 -4.10
CA ILE A 33 20.83 -20.56 -2.68
C ILE A 33 22.36 -20.64 -2.59
N LEU A 34 22.99 -19.80 -1.77
CA LEU A 34 24.37 -20.00 -1.32
C LEU A 34 24.39 -21.25 -0.41
N ASN A 35 25.24 -22.22 -0.71
CA ASN A 35 25.37 -23.45 0.08
C ASN A 35 26.81 -23.63 0.59
N GLU A 36 27.05 -23.20 1.83
CA GLU A 36 28.37 -23.30 2.46
C GLU A 36 28.30 -23.93 3.84
N ALA A 37 29.47 -24.33 4.36
CA ALA A 37 29.62 -24.77 5.74
C ALA A 37 30.64 -23.89 6.44
N VAL A 38 30.51 -23.74 7.76
CA VAL A 38 31.44 -22.92 8.56
C VAL A 38 32.87 -23.35 8.32
N GLN A 39 33.16 -24.65 8.19
CA GLN A 39 34.44 -25.15 7.70
C GLN A 39 34.27 -25.98 6.42
N GLY A 40 34.53 -25.37 5.27
CA GLY A 40 34.40 -26.01 3.96
C GLY A 40 35.42 -27.13 3.74
N ILE A 41 34.94 -28.32 3.38
CA ILE A 41 35.76 -29.50 3.04
C ILE A 41 35.69 -29.85 1.54
N THR A 42 35.01 -29.01 0.76
CA THR A 42 34.97 -29.07 -0.72
C THR A 42 36.01 -28.12 -1.32
N GLY A 43 36.36 -28.29 -2.60
CA GLY A 43 37.30 -27.40 -3.30
C GLY A 43 38.75 -27.40 -2.78
N LEU A 44 39.08 -28.25 -1.81
CA LEU A 44 40.42 -28.35 -1.23
C LEU A 44 41.44 -28.99 -2.19
N ARG A 45 42.72 -28.80 -1.88
CA ARG A 45 43.84 -29.46 -2.60
C ARG A 45 43.81 -31.00 -2.51
N ARG A 46 43.09 -31.56 -1.53
CA ARG A 46 42.97 -33.01 -1.28
C ARG A 46 41.50 -33.34 -1.11
N ASP A 47 41.11 -34.51 -1.59
CA ASP A 47 39.73 -34.99 -1.56
C ASP A 47 39.47 -35.78 -0.26
N PRO A 48 38.54 -35.36 0.61
CA PRO A 48 38.17 -36.15 1.79
C PRO A 48 37.39 -37.43 1.44
N GLY A 49 36.83 -37.49 0.24
CA GLY A 49 35.94 -38.53 -0.27
C GLY A 49 34.68 -37.91 -0.87
N GLN A 50 34.19 -38.49 -1.98
CA GLN A 50 32.99 -37.99 -2.67
C GLN A 50 31.77 -37.95 -1.74
N ALA A 51 31.53 -39.02 -0.97
CA ALA A 51 30.41 -39.08 -0.03
C ALA A 51 30.45 -37.96 1.01
N VAL A 52 31.66 -37.58 1.47
CA VAL A 52 31.84 -36.51 2.46
C VAL A 52 31.52 -35.14 1.85
N ARG A 53 32.05 -34.85 0.66
CA ARG A 53 31.75 -33.58 -0.05
C ARG A 53 30.27 -33.44 -0.39
N THR A 54 29.65 -34.51 -0.86
CA THR A 54 28.22 -34.51 -1.16
C THR A 54 27.40 -34.30 0.11
N ALA A 55 27.73 -34.96 1.21
CA ALA A 55 27.04 -34.77 2.49
C ALA A 55 27.10 -33.30 2.95
N GLN A 56 28.29 -32.69 2.98
CA GLN A 56 28.42 -31.28 3.38
C GLN A 56 27.64 -30.33 2.47
N TYR A 57 27.75 -30.50 1.15
CA TYR A 57 27.03 -29.66 0.19
C TYR A 57 25.50 -29.76 0.40
N GLU A 58 24.99 -30.96 0.63
CA GLU A 58 23.57 -31.23 0.87
C GLU A 58 23.08 -30.86 2.28
N GLY A 59 23.96 -30.36 3.17
CA GLY A 59 23.61 -30.03 4.55
C GLY A 59 23.46 -31.23 5.48
N LYS A 60 23.96 -32.40 5.09
CA LYS A 60 23.85 -33.63 5.88
C LYS A 60 25.06 -33.79 6.79
N LYS A 61 24.89 -34.58 7.85
CA LYS A 61 25.99 -34.99 8.71
C LYS A 61 27.01 -35.75 7.87
N THR A 62 28.26 -35.29 7.89
CA THR A 62 29.33 -35.95 7.16
C THR A 62 29.64 -37.34 7.76
N PRO A 63 30.18 -38.29 6.95
CA PRO A 63 30.65 -39.58 7.46
C PRO A 63 31.67 -39.42 8.60
N ALA A 64 31.84 -40.46 9.42
CA ALA A 64 32.80 -40.43 10.52
C ALA A 64 34.23 -40.10 10.04
N LEU A 65 34.96 -39.30 10.81
CA LEU A 65 36.23 -38.69 10.41
C LEU A 65 37.32 -39.73 10.04
N ASP A 66 37.27 -40.93 10.61
CA ASP A 66 38.15 -42.06 10.33
C ASP A 66 37.91 -42.72 8.95
N THR A 67 36.77 -42.42 8.33
CA THR A 67 36.44 -42.86 6.96
C THR A 67 36.96 -41.90 5.87
N TRP A 68 37.45 -40.72 6.26
CA TRP A 68 37.93 -39.71 5.32
C TRP A 68 39.36 -39.99 4.90
N ASP A 69 39.78 -39.44 3.75
CA ASP A 69 41.20 -39.42 3.40
C ASP A 69 42.01 -38.71 4.50
N THR A 70 42.98 -39.41 5.06
CA THR A 70 43.81 -38.93 6.18
C THR A 70 44.57 -37.65 5.85
N ARG A 71 44.81 -37.37 4.56
CA ARG A 71 45.46 -36.13 4.11
C ARG A 71 44.56 -34.91 4.28
N VAL A 72 43.26 -35.09 4.47
CA VAL A 72 42.30 -34.04 4.85
C VAL A 72 42.02 -34.07 6.35
N SER A 73 41.59 -35.20 6.91
CA SER A 73 41.14 -35.27 8.31
C SER A 73 42.23 -34.87 9.32
N SER A 74 43.49 -35.26 9.11
CA SER A 74 44.62 -34.85 9.96
C SER A 74 45.00 -33.36 9.85
N ARG A 75 44.42 -32.64 8.89
CA ARG A 75 44.77 -31.25 8.53
C ARG A 75 43.61 -30.27 8.67
N LEU A 76 42.47 -30.66 9.25
CA LEU A 76 41.32 -29.78 9.48
C LEU A 76 41.69 -28.46 10.16
N LYS A 77 42.64 -28.49 11.10
CA LYS A 77 43.18 -27.30 11.80
C LYS A 77 43.77 -26.20 10.89
N TRP A 78 44.06 -26.51 9.63
CA TRP A 78 44.60 -25.56 8.64
C TRP A 78 43.53 -25.03 7.68
N ILE A 79 42.32 -25.57 7.74
CA ILE A 79 41.18 -25.10 6.96
C ILE A 79 40.47 -24.03 7.80
N PRO A 80 40.30 -22.79 7.31
CA PRO A 80 39.64 -21.73 8.05
C PRO A 80 38.20 -22.11 8.43
N ALA A 81 37.74 -21.57 9.57
CA ALA A 81 36.33 -21.52 9.92
C ALA A 81 35.81 -20.10 9.61
N TRP A 82 34.73 -20.00 8.85
CA TRP A 82 34.09 -18.76 8.43
C TRP A 82 33.00 -18.39 9.45
N ASN A 83 33.25 -17.33 10.21
CA ASN A 83 32.47 -16.98 11.38
C ASN A 83 31.34 -16.00 11.08
N ASP A 84 31.56 -15.09 10.13
CA ASP A 84 30.65 -14.00 9.81
C ASP A 84 30.34 -13.98 8.31
N TYR A 85 29.09 -13.71 7.94
CA TYR A 85 28.63 -13.48 6.57
C TYR A 85 27.72 -12.26 6.53
N SER A 86 27.78 -11.48 5.45
CA SER A 86 26.90 -10.32 5.26
C SER A 86 26.45 -10.20 3.80
N LEU A 87 25.13 -10.20 3.58
CA LEU A 87 24.50 -9.82 2.32
C LEU A 87 23.92 -8.42 2.46
N THR A 88 24.41 -7.46 1.65
CA THR A 88 23.89 -6.08 1.66
C THR A 88 23.19 -5.73 0.35
N GLN A 89 21.90 -5.41 0.42
CA GLN A 89 21.08 -4.95 -0.71
C GLN A 89 20.80 -3.47 -0.52
N LEU A 90 21.69 -2.62 -1.03
CA LEU A 90 21.63 -1.16 -0.83
C LEU A 90 20.88 -0.41 -1.94
N SER A 91 20.49 -1.11 -3.00
CA SER A 91 19.67 -0.59 -4.09
C SER A 91 18.65 -1.65 -4.52
N SER A 92 17.65 -1.26 -5.31
CA SER A 92 16.73 -2.23 -5.90
C SER A 92 17.36 -3.11 -6.99
N ASP A 93 18.57 -2.81 -7.47
CA ASP A 93 19.18 -3.47 -8.64
C ASP A 93 20.42 -4.33 -8.33
N GLY A 94 20.93 -4.32 -7.10
CA GLY A 94 22.15 -5.05 -6.76
C GLY A 94 22.41 -5.26 -5.27
N PHE A 95 22.94 -6.44 -4.94
CA PHE A 95 23.49 -6.78 -3.63
C PHE A 95 24.96 -7.21 -3.71
N THR A 96 25.70 -6.97 -2.63
CA THR A 96 27.01 -7.55 -2.38
C THR A 96 26.93 -8.61 -1.29
N LEU A 97 27.88 -9.54 -1.30
CA LEU A 97 27.96 -10.63 -0.34
C LEU A 97 29.41 -10.82 0.09
N GLU A 98 29.66 -11.01 1.38
CA GLU A 98 31.00 -11.19 1.92
C GLU A 98 30.99 -12.12 3.12
N GLU A 99 32.15 -12.74 3.39
CA GLU A 99 32.39 -13.59 4.55
C GLU A 99 33.71 -13.25 5.24
N ARG A 100 33.84 -13.64 6.51
CA ARG A 100 35.07 -13.43 7.27
C ARG A 100 35.28 -14.50 8.33
N THR A 101 36.55 -14.84 8.54
CA THR A 101 36.96 -15.85 9.53
C THR A 101 36.77 -15.42 10.99
N ARG A 102 36.98 -14.14 11.32
CA ARG A 102 36.71 -13.53 12.63
C ARG A 102 36.91 -12.02 12.60
N ALA A 103 36.40 -11.33 13.63
CA ALA A 103 36.71 -9.92 13.88
C ALA A 103 38.22 -9.63 13.87
N GLY A 104 38.60 -8.48 13.32
CA GLY A 104 40.00 -8.08 13.13
C GLY A 104 40.69 -8.68 11.91
N GLN A 105 39.99 -9.49 11.09
CA GLN A 105 40.46 -9.92 9.77
C GLN A 105 39.72 -9.17 8.66
N SER A 106 40.22 -9.24 7.42
CA SER A 106 39.52 -8.71 6.26
C SER A 106 38.32 -9.56 5.89
N TRP A 107 37.26 -8.93 5.39
CA TRP A 107 36.20 -9.61 4.66
C TRP A 107 36.71 -10.08 3.30
N ILE A 108 36.23 -11.24 2.86
CA ILE A 108 36.45 -11.76 1.52
C ILE A 108 35.13 -11.66 0.76
N ASN A 109 35.19 -11.04 -0.43
CA ASN A 109 34.03 -10.88 -1.27
C ASN A 109 33.60 -12.22 -1.87
N ILE A 110 32.32 -12.53 -1.69
CA ILE A 110 31.59 -13.58 -2.41
C ILE A 110 30.93 -12.92 -3.64
N PRO A 111 30.86 -13.57 -4.81
CA PRO A 111 30.17 -12.99 -5.97
C PRO A 111 28.72 -12.56 -5.63
N GLY A 112 28.45 -11.25 -5.69
CA GLY A 112 27.12 -10.66 -5.54
C GLY A 112 26.29 -10.73 -6.83
N SER A 113 25.04 -10.26 -6.78
CA SER A 113 24.14 -10.26 -7.94
C SER A 113 23.06 -9.17 -7.82
N THR A 114 21.91 -9.32 -8.49
CA THR A 114 20.85 -8.31 -8.61
C THR A 114 19.91 -8.28 -7.40
N HIS A 115 18.97 -9.21 -7.32
CA HIS A 115 17.87 -9.20 -6.35
C HIS A 115 17.96 -10.40 -5.41
N ALA A 116 18.40 -10.18 -4.17
CA ALA A 116 18.45 -11.25 -3.18
C ALA A 116 17.03 -11.70 -2.77
N GLY A 117 16.85 -13.01 -2.59
CA GLY A 117 15.57 -13.62 -2.22
C GLY A 117 15.11 -13.32 -0.79
N GLY A 118 16.00 -12.79 0.06
CA GLY A 118 15.63 -12.25 1.37
C GLY A 118 15.50 -13.27 2.50
N LEU A 119 16.13 -14.45 2.37
CA LEU A 119 16.16 -15.50 3.40
C LEU A 119 17.60 -15.81 3.82
N VAL A 120 17.81 -16.01 5.12
CA VAL A 120 19.07 -16.47 5.72
C VAL A 120 18.82 -17.64 6.67
N TYR A 121 19.68 -18.65 6.65
CA TYR A 121 19.66 -19.82 7.53
C TYR A 121 21.03 -20.05 8.16
N LEU A 122 21.00 -20.41 9.45
CA LEU A 122 22.13 -20.94 10.19
C LEU A 122 21.67 -22.14 11.04
N GLY A 123 22.48 -23.18 11.06
CA GLY A 123 22.26 -24.35 11.91
C GLY A 123 23.25 -25.46 11.64
N GLY A 124 22.93 -26.67 12.07
CA GLY A 124 23.77 -27.84 11.86
C GLY A 124 22.98 -29.08 11.47
N ALA A 125 23.70 -30.08 10.96
CA ALA A 125 23.11 -31.32 10.49
C ALA A 125 22.39 -32.12 11.59
N THR A 126 22.83 -32.01 12.85
CA THR A 126 22.26 -32.79 13.96
C THR A 126 21.45 -31.96 14.95
N LYS A 127 21.80 -30.69 15.14
CA LYS A 127 21.10 -29.81 16.08
C LYS A 127 20.01 -28.96 15.45
N GLY A 128 19.90 -28.99 14.13
CA GLY A 128 18.93 -28.19 13.42
C GLY A 128 19.33 -26.73 13.37
N GLY A 129 18.36 -25.86 13.12
CA GLY A 129 18.61 -24.44 12.98
C GLY A 129 17.37 -23.63 12.69
N LEU A 130 17.59 -22.38 12.31
CA LEU A 130 16.53 -21.41 12.04
C LEU A 130 16.81 -20.73 10.69
N ALA A 131 15.76 -20.52 9.90
CA ALA A 131 15.76 -19.54 8.83
C ALA A 131 14.91 -18.33 9.21
N LEU A 132 15.41 -17.13 8.90
CA LEU A 132 14.65 -15.88 8.91
C LEU A 132 14.51 -15.37 7.49
N GLY A 133 13.35 -14.81 7.14
CA GLY A 133 13.19 -14.12 5.87
C GLY A 133 12.30 -12.89 5.95
N LEU A 134 12.52 -11.98 5.00
CA LEU A 134 11.77 -10.73 4.85
C LEU A 134 11.08 -10.75 3.47
N ARG A 135 9.75 -10.68 3.47
CA ARG A 135 8.98 -10.56 2.23
C ARG A 135 9.32 -9.27 1.52
N ASN A 136 9.47 -9.34 0.20
CA ASN A 136 9.81 -8.19 -0.65
C ASN A 136 11.16 -7.54 -0.30
N PHE A 137 12.14 -8.32 0.19
CA PHE A 137 13.44 -7.86 0.69
C PHE A 137 14.11 -6.80 -0.21
N TRP A 138 14.37 -7.12 -1.48
CA TRP A 138 15.03 -6.16 -2.39
C TRP A 138 14.15 -4.97 -2.79
N LYS A 139 12.83 -5.14 -2.80
CA LYS A 139 11.88 -4.05 -3.10
C LYS A 139 11.80 -3.04 -1.97
N GLN A 140 12.23 -3.39 -0.76
CA GLN A 140 12.21 -2.53 0.43
C GLN A 140 13.61 -2.08 0.87
N TYR A 141 14.58 -2.07 -0.06
CA TYR A 141 15.94 -1.63 0.19
C TYR A 141 16.01 -0.24 0.88
N PRO A 142 17.07 0.06 1.65
CA PRO A 142 18.25 -0.75 1.89
C PRO A 142 18.03 -1.82 2.96
N SER A 143 18.30 -3.09 2.64
CA SER A 143 18.10 -4.23 3.55
C SER A 143 19.35 -5.09 3.63
N GLN A 144 19.52 -5.86 4.70
CA GLN A 144 20.72 -6.67 4.91
C GLN A 144 20.41 -7.96 5.68
N LEU A 145 21.17 -9.01 5.39
CA LEU A 145 21.16 -10.28 6.11
C LEU A 145 22.55 -10.54 6.67
N ASP A 146 22.66 -10.80 7.97
CA ASP A 146 23.93 -11.17 8.59
C ASP A 146 23.86 -12.53 9.26
N ILE A 147 24.98 -13.22 9.21
CA ILE A 147 25.34 -14.33 10.10
C ILE A 147 26.56 -13.87 10.89
N SER A 148 26.58 -14.11 12.20
CA SER A 148 27.78 -13.87 13.00
C SER A 148 28.00 -14.98 14.03
N ASN A 149 29.26 -15.14 14.45
CA ASN A 149 29.65 -16.11 15.47
C ASN A 149 29.36 -17.58 15.13
N ALA A 150 29.30 -17.92 13.83
CA ALA A 150 28.99 -19.28 13.37
C ALA A 150 30.06 -20.32 13.77
N ALA A 151 31.29 -19.89 14.07
CA ALA A 151 32.38 -20.73 14.56
C ALA A 151 32.51 -20.76 16.10
N THR A 152 31.46 -20.35 16.82
CA THR A 152 31.37 -20.39 18.28
C THR A 152 30.21 -21.28 18.76
N ASP A 153 30.03 -21.49 20.06
CA ASP A 153 28.94 -22.33 20.58
C ASP A 153 27.54 -21.76 20.29
N VAL A 154 27.44 -20.44 20.08
CA VAL A 154 26.18 -19.75 19.77
C VAL A 154 26.41 -18.76 18.64
N GLY A 155 25.88 -19.07 17.47
CA GLY A 155 25.83 -18.14 16.34
C GLY A 155 24.62 -17.22 16.42
N SER A 156 24.53 -16.27 15.49
CA SER A 156 23.31 -15.48 15.30
C SER A 156 23.01 -15.25 13.83
N ILE A 157 21.72 -15.12 13.54
CA ILE A 157 21.21 -14.64 12.26
C ILE A 157 20.45 -13.34 12.48
N THR A 158 20.62 -12.39 11.58
CA THR A 158 20.03 -11.06 11.70
C THR A 158 19.47 -10.59 10.36
N VAL A 159 18.23 -10.11 10.38
CA VAL A 159 17.57 -9.45 9.27
C VAL A 159 17.45 -7.96 9.62
N TRP A 160 18.09 -7.11 8.81
CA TRP A 160 18.01 -5.67 8.93
C TRP A 160 16.94 -5.14 7.97
N LEU A 161 15.88 -4.57 8.55
CA LEU A 161 14.85 -3.88 7.76
C LEU A 161 15.40 -2.60 7.14
N TYR A 162 16.37 -1.98 7.82
CA TYR A 162 17.18 -0.90 7.31
C TYR A 162 18.67 -1.21 7.55
N SER A 163 19.43 -1.40 6.48
CA SER A 163 20.84 -1.82 6.57
C SER A 163 21.71 -0.76 7.27
N PRO A 164 22.58 -1.14 8.23
CA PRO A 164 23.57 -0.24 8.81
C PRO A 164 24.69 0.15 7.83
N ALA A 165 24.84 -0.55 6.71
CA ALA A 165 25.77 -0.17 5.64
C ALA A 165 25.22 0.96 4.75
N ALA A 166 23.93 1.28 4.86
CA ALA A 166 23.33 2.41 4.15
C ALA A 166 23.63 3.76 4.82
N GLN A 167 23.37 4.84 4.11
CA GLN A 167 23.31 6.17 4.73
C GLN A 167 22.23 6.20 5.82
N PRO A 168 22.36 7.04 6.87
CA PRO A 168 21.31 7.18 7.86
C PRO A 168 19.97 7.56 7.22
N LEU A 169 18.87 6.96 7.69
CA LEU A 169 17.53 7.19 7.15
C LEU A 169 17.15 8.68 7.26
N GLY A 170 17.10 9.35 6.11
CA GLY A 170 16.79 10.77 6.02
C GLY A 170 15.29 11.01 5.99
N THR A 171 14.73 11.61 7.03
CA THR A 171 13.28 11.93 7.11
C THR A 171 12.98 13.42 7.28
N ARG A 172 14.03 14.25 7.19
CA ARG A 172 13.93 15.72 7.29
C ARG A 172 13.22 16.29 6.05
N PRO A 173 12.66 17.51 6.16
CA PRO A 173 12.17 18.25 5.00
C PRO A 173 13.19 18.32 3.86
N PHE A 174 12.70 18.24 2.62
CA PHE A 174 13.55 18.31 1.43
C PHE A 174 13.92 19.76 1.02
N HIS A 175 13.27 20.76 1.61
CA HIS A 175 13.57 22.19 1.44
C HIS A 175 13.38 22.96 2.76
N ASN A 176 13.68 24.26 2.76
CA ASN A 176 13.67 25.13 3.95
C ASN A 176 12.41 26.04 4.05
N GLY A 177 11.28 25.59 3.51
CA GLY A 177 10.01 26.36 3.43
C GLY A 177 8.86 25.66 4.16
N LEU A 178 7.63 26.17 4.05
CA LEU A 178 6.38 25.51 4.51
C LEU A 178 6.18 25.24 6.02
N GLY A 179 7.03 25.78 6.90
CA GLY A 179 6.64 26.10 8.28
C GLY A 179 6.28 24.91 9.20
N GLY A 180 7.03 23.81 9.15
CA GLY A 180 7.00 22.75 10.18
C GLY A 180 5.89 21.70 10.03
N TYR A 181 5.11 21.72 8.94
CA TYR A 181 4.12 20.68 8.61
C TYR A 181 4.73 19.45 7.91
N ASP A 182 5.95 19.60 7.41
CA ASP A 182 6.79 18.65 6.68
C ASP A 182 7.48 17.63 7.61
N SER A 183 6.72 17.03 8.52
CA SER A 183 7.24 16.17 9.59
C SER A 183 6.84 14.71 9.42
N PRO A 184 7.78 13.76 9.58
CA PRO A 184 7.50 12.32 9.61
C PRO A 184 6.95 11.85 10.97
N HIS A 185 6.79 12.75 11.96
CA HIS A 185 6.44 12.35 13.32
C HIS A 185 5.03 11.73 13.37
N GLY A 186 4.99 10.41 13.43
CA GLY A 186 3.77 9.62 13.53
C GLY A 186 3.49 8.72 12.34
N VAL A 187 4.28 8.79 11.27
CA VAL A 187 4.20 7.82 10.16
C VAL A 187 4.60 6.42 10.62
N ALA A 188 4.12 5.39 9.93
CA ALA A 188 4.46 4.01 10.23
C ALA A 188 4.84 3.23 8.97
N LYS A 189 5.45 2.06 9.21
CA LYS A 189 5.68 1.03 8.22
C LYS A 189 5.52 -0.33 8.87
N THR A 190 4.89 -1.25 8.14
CA THR A 190 4.84 -2.66 8.50
C THR A 190 5.75 -3.47 7.57
N SER A 191 6.57 -4.33 8.15
CA SER A 191 7.40 -5.32 7.44
C SER A 191 6.92 -6.73 7.80
N GLU A 192 6.89 -7.64 6.83
CA GLU A 192 6.41 -9.00 7.01
C GLU A 192 7.59 -9.98 7.07
N LEU A 193 7.81 -10.52 8.27
CA LEU A 193 8.92 -11.43 8.58
C LEU A 193 8.40 -12.86 8.75
N PHE A 194 9.20 -13.82 8.28
CA PHE A 194 8.93 -15.25 8.38
C PHE A 194 10.04 -15.94 9.17
N LEU A 195 9.66 -16.92 9.98
CA LEU A 195 10.55 -17.73 10.80
C LEU A 195 10.28 -19.21 10.55
N PHE A 196 11.32 -19.98 10.25
CA PHE A 196 11.22 -21.42 10.00
C PHE A 196 12.23 -22.17 10.85
N GLY A 197 11.76 -23.01 11.77
CA GLY A 197 12.61 -23.90 12.57
C GLY A 197 12.79 -25.25 11.86
N PHE A 198 13.99 -25.80 11.97
CA PHE A 198 14.33 -27.10 11.37
C PHE A 198 15.04 -28.00 12.38
N GLU A 199 14.71 -29.28 12.39
CA GLU A 199 15.37 -30.30 13.23
C GLU A 199 16.79 -30.67 12.73
N SER A 200 17.05 -30.45 11.45
CA SER A 200 18.36 -30.60 10.79
C SER A 200 18.46 -29.57 9.67
N THR A 201 19.66 -29.34 9.10
CA THR A 201 19.78 -28.48 7.93
C THR A 201 18.88 -28.94 6.79
N PRO A 202 17.94 -28.10 6.31
CA PRO A 202 17.05 -28.48 5.22
C PRO A 202 17.81 -28.51 3.89
N GLY A 203 17.27 -29.26 2.92
CA GLY A 203 17.76 -29.25 1.55
C GLY A 203 17.57 -27.88 0.89
N SER A 204 18.45 -27.53 -0.06
CA SER A 204 18.43 -26.24 -0.74
C SER A 204 17.10 -25.98 -1.49
N ASP A 205 16.51 -27.01 -2.10
CA ASP A 205 15.21 -26.91 -2.78
C ASP A 205 14.07 -26.54 -1.80
N SER A 206 14.14 -27.03 -0.56
CA SER A 206 13.19 -26.66 0.49
C SER A 206 13.34 -25.19 0.87
N LEU A 207 14.57 -24.68 1.01
CA LEU A 207 14.83 -23.26 1.29
C LEU A 207 14.43 -22.36 0.11
N ALA A 208 14.65 -22.81 -1.13
CA ALA A 208 14.19 -22.09 -2.33
C ALA A 208 12.65 -22.02 -2.37
N THR A 209 11.97 -23.12 -2.07
CA THR A 209 10.50 -23.16 -1.96
C THR A 209 9.98 -22.23 -0.87
N LEU A 210 10.64 -22.19 0.30
CA LEU A 210 10.29 -21.26 1.37
C LEU A 210 10.58 -19.81 0.98
N THR A 211 11.64 -19.55 0.23
CA THR A 211 11.95 -18.20 -0.30
C THR A 211 10.84 -17.72 -1.23
N GLU A 212 10.33 -18.59 -2.11
CA GLU A 212 9.18 -18.26 -2.96
C GLU A 212 7.91 -18.07 -2.12
N HIS A 213 7.66 -18.93 -1.14
CA HIS A 213 6.53 -18.78 -0.21
C HIS A 213 6.54 -17.43 0.52
N ILE A 214 7.72 -16.96 0.96
CA ILE A 214 7.88 -15.66 1.63
C ILE A 214 7.55 -14.51 0.70
N ASN A 215 8.03 -14.57 -0.55
CA ASN A 215 7.84 -13.47 -1.51
C ASN A 215 6.43 -13.48 -2.15
N SER A 216 5.81 -14.64 -2.22
CA SER A 216 4.48 -14.88 -2.79
C SER A 216 3.58 -15.72 -1.85
N PRO A 217 3.24 -15.25 -0.62
CA PRO A 217 2.45 -16.05 0.31
C PRO A 217 1.10 -16.47 -0.28
N PRO A 218 0.73 -17.75 -0.28
CA PRO A 218 -0.53 -18.21 -0.84
C PRO A 218 -1.73 -17.52 -0.18
N VAL A 219 -2.67 -17.01 -0.98
CA VAL A 219 -3.91 -16.37 -0.49
C VAL A 219 -5.10 -17.15 -1.03
N LEU A 220 -5.98 -17.58 -0.12
CA LEU A 220 -7.30 -18.09 -0.48
C LEU A 220 -8.28 -16.92 -0.51
N VAL A 221 -9.03 -16.80 -1.60
CA VAL A 221 -10.07 -15.78 -1.77
C VAL A 221 -11.39 -16.46 -2.10
N ALA A 222 -12.50 -15.84 -1.67
CA ALA A 222 -13.82 -16.33 -2.03
C ALA A 222 -14.04 -16.29 -3.55
N ASP A 223 -14.92 -17.15 -4.04
CA ASP A 223 -15.33 -17.13 -5.44
C ASP A 223 -15.91 -15.77 -5.83
N ARG A 224 -15.57 -15.28 -7.03
CA ARG A 224 -15.96 -13.94 -7.47
C ARG A 224 -17.46 -13.76 -7.52
N ASP A 225 -18.16 -14.72 -8.13
CA ASP A 225 -19.60 -14.63 -8.34
C ASP A 225 -20.33 -14.74 -6.98
N HIS A 226 -19.72 -15.44 -6.01
CA HIS A 226 -20.18 -15.40 -4.63
C HIS A 226 -20.03 -14.00 -3.99
N ILE A 227 -18.87 -13.33 -4.16
CA ILE A 227 -18.66 -11.97 -3.64
C ILE A 227 -19.68 -11.00 -4.26
N VAL A 228 -19.88 -11.04 -5.59
CA VAL A 228 -20.89 -10.22 -6.28
C VAL A 228 -22.27 -10.46 -5.69
N LYS A 229 -22.71 -11.74 -5.65
CA LYS A 229 -24.06 -12.11 -5.23
C LYS A 229 -24.34 -11.76 -3.76
N SER A 230 -23.30 -11.76 -2.93
CA SER A 230 -23.44 -11.43 -1.51
C SER A 230 -23.63 -9.93 -1.24
N GLU A 231 -23.21 -9.08 -2.19
CA GLU A 231 -23.14 -7.62 -2.04
C GLU A 231 -22.30 -7.15 -0.83
N ALA A 232 -21.51 -8.04 -0.21
CA ALA A 232 -20.80 -7.79 1.05
C ALA A 232 -19.65 -6.78 0.92
N LEU A 233 -19.21 -6.49 -0.31
CA LEU A 233 -18.18 -5.50 -0.63
C LEU A 233 -18.74 -4.44 -1.62
N GLY A 234 -20.03 -4.14 -1.50
CA GLY A 234 -20.74 -3.24 -2.40
C GLY A 234 -21.16 -3.92 -3.71
N ALA A 235 -22.15 -3.31 -4.38
CA ALA A 235 -22.75 -3.83 -5.62
C ALA A 235 -22.30 -3.07 -6.90
N TYR A 236 -21.35 -2.15 -6.77
CA TYR A 236 -21.10 -1.09 -7.75
C TYR A 236 -19.98 -1.38 -8.76
N TRP A 237 -19.52 -2.63 -8.95
CA TRP A 237 -18.28 -2.94 -9.69
C TRP A 237 -18.36 -3.72 -11.04
N GLN A 238 -19.20 -3.32 -12.01
CA GLN A 238 -19.40 -4.02 -13.30
C GLN A 238 -18.44 -3.63 -14.47
N SER A 239 -18.23 -4.51 -15.46
CA SER A 239 -17.00 -4.63 -16.31
C SER A 239 -16.79 -3.72 -17.55
N PRO A 240 -15.89 -2.69 -17.56
CA PRO A 240 -15.29 -2.21 -18.82
C PRO A 240 -13.93 -2.85 -19.12
N ASN A 241 -13.64 -3.09 -20.40
CA ASN A 241 -12.41 -3.76 -20.87
C ASN A 241 -11.14 -2.88 -20.77
N ASN A 242 -11.27 -1.56 -20.85
CA ASN A 242 -10.13 -0.62 -20.93
C ASN A 242 -9.34 -0.50 -19.62
N LEU A 243 -9.89 -0.93 -18.49
CA LEU A 243 -9.23 -0.82 -17.18
C LEU A 243 -8.07 -1.81 -17.00
N ASN A 244 -8.01 -2.88 -17.80
CA ASN A 244 -6.86 -3.78 -17.83
C ASN A 244 -5.60 -3.06 -18.34
N PHE A 245 -5.73 -2.19 -19.34
CA PHE A 245 -4.61 -1.40 -19.86
C PHE A 245 -3.98 -0.55 -18.76
N VAL A 246 -4.82 0.15 -17.99
CA VAL A 246 -4.36 1.03 -16.92
C VAL A 246 -3.67 0.25 -15.81
N ALA A 247 -4.29 -0.83 -15.33
CA ALA A 247 -3.70 -1.69 -14.29
C ALA A 247 -2.32 -2.23 -14.72
N GLN A 248 -2.20 -2.73 -15.95
CA GLN A 248 -0.94 -3.25 -16.50
C GLN A 248 0.11 -2.15 -16.67
N PHE A 249 -0.29 -0.95 -17.08
CA PHE A 249 0.61 0.20 -17.19
C PHE A 249 1.25 0.52 -15.83
N TYR A 250 0.46 0.64 -14.75
CA TYR A 250 1.00 0.92 -13.41
C TYR A 250 1.86 -0.22 -12.86
N GLN A 251 1.46 -1.48 -13.05
CA GLN A 251 2.28 -2.63 -12.68
C GLN A 251 3.66 -2.58 -13.37
N GLY A 252 3.69 -2.20 -14.66
CA GLY A 252 4.93 -1.98 -15.40
C GLY A 252 5.76 -0.81 -14.84
N GLN A 253 5.11 0.34 -14.58
CA GLN A 253 5.79 1.55 -14.08
C GLN A 253 6.53 1.32 -12.78
N VAL A 254 6.01 0.54 -11.83
CA VAL A 254 6.70 0.23 -10.56
C VAL A 254 8.11 -0.29 -10.81
N SER A 255 8.26 -1.24 -11.72
CA SER A 255 9.56 -1.85 -12.05
C SER A 255 10.46 -0.94 -12.88
N GLN A 256 9.88 -0.21 -13.84
CA GLN A 256 10.63 0.66 -14.74
C GLN A 256 11.17 1.88 -14.01
N ARG A 257 10.33 2.50 -13.18
CA ARG A 257 10.63 3.73 -12.42
C ARG A 257 11.26 3.47 -11.06
N LYS A 258 11.47 2.20 -10.72
CA LYS A 258 12.10 1.77 -9.46
C LYS A 258 11.37 2.34 -8.23
N TRP A 259 10.04 2.26 -8.22
CA TRP A 259 9.19 2.63 -7.07
C TRP A 259 9.29 1.57 -5.97
N TYR A 260 10.51 1.50 -5.43
CA TYR A 260 11.01 0.57 -4.45
C TYR A 260 11.77 1.38 -3.42
N GLY A 261 11.80 0.90 -2.18
CA GLY A 261 12.48 1.57 -1.10
C GLY A 261 11.80 1.33 0.23
N PHE A 262 12.52 1.61 1.31
CA PHE A 262 12.01 1.44 2.66
C PHE A 262 10.72 2.24 2.88
N TRP A 263 10.67 3.54 2.56
CA TRP A 263 9.42 4.29 2.68
C TRP A 263 8.51 4.18 1.47
N ASP A 264 9.05 3.91 0.29
CA ASP A 264 8.37 4.21 -0.97
C ASP A 264 7.62 3.00 -1.58
N HIS A 265 8.04 1.77 -1.25
CA HIS A 265 7.49 0.59 -1.92
C HIS A 265 6.00 0.38 -1.61
N GLY A 266 5.20 0.57 -2.66
CA GLY A 266 3.75 0.37 -2.67
C GLY A 266 3.01 1.58 -3.24
N ASP A 267 3.60 2.78 -3.18
CA ASP A 267 2.99 3.95 -3.80
C ASP A 267 3.24 4.05 -5.31
N VAL A 268 2.53 4.99 -5.92
CA VAL A 268 2.68 5.40 -7.33
C VAL A 268 2.88 6.91 -7.40
N MET A 269 3.34 7.42 -8.54
CA MET A 269 3.42 8.88 -8.74
C MET A 269 2.15 9.47 -9.37
N HIS A 270 1.98 10.78 -9.24
CA HIS A 270 0.74 11.50 -9.52
C HIS A 270 0.66 12.02 -10.97
N THR A 271 1.72 12.64 -11.50
CA THR A 271 1.69 13.21 -12.87
C THR A 271 3.01 13.08 -13.62
N HIS A 272 2.91 12.91 -14.94
CA HIS A 272 4.03 12.76 -15.85
C HIS A 272 4.62 14.09 -16.35
N ASP A 273 5.94 14.12 -16.53
CA ASP A 273 6.70 15.17 -17.20
C ASP A 273 7.04 14.72 -18.63
N VAL A 274 6.28 15.22 -19.61
CA VAL A 274 6.46 14.90 -21.03
C VAL A 274 7.83 15.32 -21.59
N ALA A 275 8.49 16.32 -20.98
CA ALA A 275 9.76 16.83 -21.48
C ALA A 275 10.94 15.98 -20.97
N ARG A 276 10.82 15.44 -19.75
CA ARG A 276 11.85 14.60 -19.13
C ARG A 276 11.62 13.10 -19.32
N HIS A 277 10.46 12.69 -19.84
CA HIS A 277 10.07 11.29 -19.93
C HIS A 277 10.10 10.58 -18.56
N GLU A 278 9.72 11.31 -17.52
CA GLU A 278 9.75 10.88 -16.12
C GLU A 278 8.52 11.39 -15.38
N TRP A 279 8.10 10.68 -14.34
CA TRP A 279 7.13 11.21 -13.39
C TRP A 279 7.72 12.41 -12.65
N ARG A 280 6.87 13.33 -12.21
CA ARG A 280 7.30 14.60 -11.61
C ARG A 280 7.76 14.43 -10.16
N TYR A 281 8.70 13.52 -9.92
CA TYR A 281 9.21 13.12 -8.61
C TYR A 281 9.78 14.27 -7.77
N ASP A 282 10.17 15.37 -8.41
CA ASP A 282 10.80 16.54 -7.79
C ASP A 282 9.94 17.82 -7.85
N VAL A 283 8.68 17.74 -8.30
CA VAL A 283 7.81 18.91 -8.49
C VAL A 283 6.61 18.89 -7.55
N GLY A 284 6.83 19.29 -6.29
CA GLY A 284 5.78 19.53 -5.31
C GLY A 284 4.77 18.39 -5.24
N SER A 285 3.49 18.70 -5.43
CA SER A 285 2.40 17.73 -5.37
C SER A 285 2.18 16.95 -6.68
N TYR A 286 3.20 16.75 -7.51
CA TYR A 286 3.10 15.89 -8.68
C TYR A 286 3.93 14.61 -8.57
N ALA A 287 4.65 14.46 -7.45
CA ALA A 287 5.50 13.31 -7.13
C ALA A 287 4.65 12.14 -6.58
N TRP A 288 4.86 11.68 -5.35
CA TRP A 288 4.10 10.59 -4.75
C TRP A 288 2.62 10.93 -4.63
N ASP A 289 1.76 9.99 -5.02
CA ASP A 289 0.34 10.19 -5.23
C ASP A 289 -0.49 10.15 -3.96
N ASN A 290 -0.03 9.44 -2.93
CA ASN A 290 -0.70 9.38 -1.62
C ASN A 290 -2.24 9.28 -1.75
N SER A 291 -2.76 8.32 -2.52
CA SER A 291 -4.20 8.07 -2.69
C SER A 291 -5.06 9.25 -3.21
N GLU A 292 -4.48 10.26 -3.87
CA GLU A 292 -5.24 11.40 -4.39
C GLU A 292 -6.22 10.93 -5.48
N LEU A 293 -7.50 11.29 -5.35
CA LEU A 293 -8.59 10.85 -6.23
C LEU A 293 -8.79 9.32 -6.32
N SER A 294 -8.49 8.61 -5.23
CA SER A 294 -8.91 7.24 -4.95
C SER A 294 -8.41 6.13 -5.91
N PRO A 295 -7.15 6.11 -6.36
CA PRO A 295 -6.62 4.97 -7.13
C PRO A 295 -6.72 3.65 -6.34
N ASN A 296 -6.72 3.69 -5.00
CA ASN A 296 -6.95 2.51 -4.15
C ASN A 296 -8.29 1.82 -4.45
N LEU A 297 -9.36 2.61 -4.65
CA LEU A 297 -10.68 2.06 -4.99
C LEU A 297 -10.64 1.41 -6.37
N LEU A 298 -9.98 2.04 -7.34
CA LEU A 298 -9.82 1.46 -8.67
C LEU A 298 -9.09 0.11 -8.60
N PHE A 299 -7.92 0.04 -7.96
CA PHE A 299 -7.11 -1.17 -7.95
C PHE A 299 -7.81 -2.33 -7.21
N TRP A 300 -8.48 -2.05 -6.08
CA TRP A 300 -9.26 -3.06 -5.37
C TRP A 300 -10.48 -3.52 -6.16
N ASN A 301 -11.25 -2.59 -6.74
CA ASN A 301 -12.41 -2.97 -7.56
C ASN A 301 -11.96 -3.79 -8.77
N GLN A 302 -10.87 -3.39 -9.45
CA GLN A 302 -10.33 -4.14 -10.58
C GLN A 302 -9.85 -5.54 -10.16
N PHE A 303 -9.32 -5.73 -8.94
CA PHE A 303 -9.07 -7.06 -8.39
C PHE A 303 -10.38 -7.83 -8.19
N LEU A 304 -11.38 -7.26 -7.50
CA LEU A 304 -12.67 -7.92 -7.27
C LEU A 304 -13.35 -8.36 -8.58
N ARG A 305 -13.15 -7.58 -9.66
CA ARG A 305 -13.69 -7.88 -10.99
C ARG A 305 -12.97 -9.01 -11.71
N THR A 306 -11.65 -9.07 -11.58
CA THR A 306 -10.80 -9.92 -12.43
C THR A 306 -10.24 -11.15 -11.72
N GLY A 307 -10.12 -11.12 -10.40
CA GLY A 307 -9.45 -12.16 -9.62
C GLY A 307 -7.95 -12.29 -9.90
N GLN A 308 -7.33 -11.34 -10.63
CA GLN A 308 -5.92 -11.44 -11.03
C GLN A 308 -4.99 -11.33 -9.81
N ALA A 309 -4.14 -12.35 -9.62
CA ALA A 309 -3.21 -12.42 -8.50
C ALA A 309 -2.22 -11.25 -8.48
N ASP A 310 -1.66 -10.86 -9.63
CA ASP A 310 -0.71 -9.75 -9.70
C ASP A 310 -1.35 -8.41 -9.33
N LEU A 311 -2.64 -8.25 -9.61
CA LEU A 311 -3.38 -7.05 -9.24
C LEU A 311 -3.74 -7.05 -7.75
N TYR A 312 -4.05 -8.21 -7.17
CA TYR A 312 -4.14 -8.34 -5.71
C TYR A 312 -2.83 -7.90 -5.05
N ARG A 313 -1.69 -8.40 -5.54
CA ARG A 313 -0.37 -8.04 -4.99
C ARG A 313 -0.06 -6.55 -5.12
N PHE A 314 -0.44 -5.96 -6.25
CA PHE A 314 -0.32 -4.53 -6.48
C PHE A 314 -1.18 -3.73 -5.49
N ALA A 315 -2.46 -4.05 -5.36
CA ALA A 315 -3.39 -3.38 -4.44
C ALA A 315 -3.02 -3.61 -2.96
N GLU A 316 -2.50 -4.79 -2.62
CA GLU A 316 -1.95 -5.12 -1.30
C GLU A 316 -0.76 -4.22 -0.96
N ALA A 317 0.24 -4.12 -1.85
CA ALA A 317 1.39 -3.26 -1.64
C ALA A 317 0.98 -1.79 -1.50
N HIS A 318 0.06 -1.34 -2.37
CA HIS A 318 -0.48 0.01 -2.33
C HIS A 318 -1.23 0.31 -1.03
N THR A 319 -2.00 -0.64 -0.51
CA THR A 319 -2.69 -0.52 0.79
C THR A 319 -1.71 -0.51 1.95
N ARG A 320 -0.67 -1.35 1.91
CA ARG A 320 0.37 -1.43 2.94
C ARG A 320 1.22 -0.16 3.02
N HIS A 321 1.39 0.55 1.90
CA HIS A 321 2.03 1.85 1.85
C HIS A 321 1.09 2.94 2.37
N THR A 322 0.00 3.17 1.64
CA THR A 322 -0.86 4.34 1.85
C THR A 322 -1.52 4.32 3.22
N GLY A 323 -1.87 3.15 3.75
CA GLY A 323 -2.45 3.00 5.09
C GLY A 323 -1.44 3.03 6.25
N GLU A 324 -0.14 3.16 5.97
CA GLU A 324 0.91 3.15 7.00
C GLU A 324 1.80 4.40 6.90
N THR A 325 2.45 4.61 5.75
CA THR A 325 3.48 5.65 5.55
C THR A 325 2.88 7.03 5.30
N ASP A 326 1.75 7.11 4.63
CA ASP A 326 1.09 8.39 4.35
C ASP A 326 0.28 8.90 5.56
N VAL A 327 0.03 8.03 6.56
CA VAL A 327 -0.83 8.26 7.75
C VAL A 327 -0.01 8.62 8.98
N TYR A 328 -0.54 9.55 9.78
CA TYR A 328 -0.10 9.72 11.16
C TYR A 328 -0.87 8.82 12.13
N HIS A 329 -0.17 7.95 12.84
CA HIS A 329 -0.73 7.01 13.84
C HIS A 329 -0.62 7.52 15.28
N LEU A 330 0.10 8.61 15.48
CA LEU A 330 0.41 9.26 16.75
C LEU A 330 0.67 10.76 16.55
N GLY A 331 0.81 11.51 17.65
CA GLY A 331 0.94 12.95 17.60
C GLY A 331 -0.38 13.70 17.32
N PRO A 332 -0.30 15.03 17.09
CA PRO A 332 -1.48 15.89 16.94
C PRO A 332 -2.28 15.64 15.66
N TRP A 333 -1.65 15.11 14.61
CA TRP A 333 -2.30 14.80 13.32
C TRP A 333 -2.78 13.35 13.22
N LYS A 334 -2.77 12.60 14.33
CA LYS A 334 -3.19 11.20 14.36
C LYS A 334 -4.55 10.99 13.69
N GLY A 335 -4.61 10.07 12.73
CA GLY A 335 -5.78 9.72 11.93
C GLY A 335 -5.96 10.58 10.68
N LEU A 336 -5.08 11.55 10.43
CA LEU A 336 -4.97 12.26 9.18
C LEU A 336 -3.82 11.66 8.36
N GLU A 337 -3.95 11.72 7.04
CA GLU A 337 -2.87 11.44 6.11
C GLU A 337 -2.39 12.75 5.44
N THR A 338 -1.22 12.72 4.80
CA THR A 338 -0.66 13.87 4.07
C THR A 338 -1.02 13.82 2.59
N ARG A 339 -1.45 14.96 2.02
CA ARG A 339 -1.64 15.12 0.58
C ARG A 339 -0.38 14.79 -0.23
N HIS A 340 -0.58 14.29 -1.45
CA HIS A 340 0.44 14.00 -2.46
C HIS A 340 1.57 15.05 -2.56
N GLY A 341 2.83 14.59 -2.64
CA GLY A 341 4.02 15.42 -2.46
C GLY A 341 5.35 14.73 -2.77
N VAL A 342 6.46 15.48 -2.73
CA VAL A 342 7.82 14.95 -2.99
C VAL A 342 8.24 13.92 -1.95
N LEU A 343 7.90 14.18 -0.68
CA LEU A 343 7.93 13.18 0.38
C LEU A 343 6.50 12.84 0.78
N HIS A 344 6.28 11.60 1.21
CA HIS A 344 4.99 11.11 1.70
C HIS A 344 4.39 11.94 2.86
N TRP A 345 5.20 12.76 3.54
CA TRP A 345 4.79 13.65 4.63
C TRP A 345 5.08 15.14 4.39
N SER A 346 5.42 15.55 3.16
CA SER A 346 5.90 16.92 2.87
C SER A 346 4.81 17.99 2.74
N ASP A 347 3.63 17.67 2.21
CA ASP A 347 2.57 18.67 2.01
C ASP A 347 1.95 19.09 3.35
N SER A 348 1.52 20.35 3.46
CA SER A 348 0.92 20.87 4.70
C SER A 348 -0.54 20.46 4.88
N SER A 349 -1.19 19.96 3.83
CA SER A 349 -2.58 19.53 3.85
C SER A 349 -2.69 18.15 4.51
N LYS A 350 -2.94 18.15 5.83
CA LYS A 350 -3.22 16.92 6.59
C LYS A 350 -4.72 16.70 6.64
N GLN A 351 -5.22 15.68 5.96
CA GLN A 351 -6.66 15.51 5.70
C GLN A 351 -7.11 14.06 5.85
N ILE A 352 -8.40 13.87 6.14
CA ILE A 352 -8.98 12.53 6.29
C ILE A 352 -9.27 11.84 4.95
N ARG A 353 -9.37 12.62 3.86
CA ARG A 353 -9.67 12.09 2.51
C ARG A 353 -8.62 11.12 1.96
N ILE A 354 -7.40 11.19 2.48
CA ILE A 354 -6.30 10.29 2.15
C ILE A 354 -6.34 9.10 3.14
N SER A 355 -6.55 9.38 4.45
CA SER A 355 -6.78 8.36 5.52
C SER A 355 -8.10 7.61 5.46
N GLN A 356 -8.84 7.81 4.38
CA GLN A 356 -10.13 7.23 4.06
C GLN A 356 -10.14 5.72 4.33
N PRO A 357 -10.87 5.25 5.36
CA PRO A 357 -10.94 3.83 5.70
C PRO A 357 -11.52 2.96 4.59
N GLN A 358 -12.34 3.54 3.70
CA GLN A 358 -12.90 2.84 2.55
C GLN A 358 -11.82 2.22 1.65
N TYR A 359 -10.65 2.86 1.52
CA TYR A 359 -9.54 2.36 0.70
C TYR A 359 -8.95 1.05 1.24
N ARG A 360 -9.16 0.74 2.52
CA ARG A 360 -8.64 -0.46 3.19
C ARG A 360 -9.73 -1.50 3.48
N LYS A 361 -11.01 -1.19 3.19
CA LYS A 361 -12.15 -2.06 3.49
C LYS A 361 -12.05 -3.42 2.78
N VAL A 362 -11.74 -3.43 1.48
CA VAL A 362 -11.59 -4.65 0.69
C VAL A 362 -10.44 -5.51 1.23
N TYR A 363 -9.25 -4.92 1.40
CA TYR A 363 -8.11 -5.63 1.98
C TYR A 363 -8.43 -6.22 3.36
N TYR A 364 -9.10 -5.45 4.23
CA TYR A 364 -9.48 -5.91 5.56
C TYR A 364 -10.37 -7.14 5.53
N TYR A 365 -11.47 -7.12 4.78
CA TYR A 365 -12.40 -8.24 4.78
C TYR A 365 -11.84 -9.49 4.10
N LEU A 366 -10.92 -9.31 3.13
CA LEU A 366 -10.23 -10.44 2.50
C LEU A 366 -9.12 -11.04 3.37
N THR A 367 -8.51 -10.28 4.28
CA THR A 367 -7.30 -10.72 5.02
C THR A 367 -7.42 -10.73 6.55
N VAL A 368 -8.55 -10.28 7.11
CA VAL A 368 -8.80 -10.14 8.56
C VAL A 368 -7.72 -9.30 9.26
N VAL A 369 -7.40 -8.12 8.71
CA VAL A 369 -6.40 -7.17 9.27
C VAL A 369 -7.05 -5.89 9.85
N ASP A 370 -7.07 -5.72 11.17
CA ASP A 370 -7.76 -4.61 11.85
C ASP A 370 -7.49 -3.19 11.24
N PRO A 371 -8.47 -2.55 10.58
CA PRO A 371 -8.33 -1.21 9.97
C PRO A 371 -8.28 -0.08 11.01
N ARG A 372 -8.35 -0.39 12.32
CA ARG A 372 -8.39 0.59 13.42
C ARG A 372 -7.10 0.63 14.23
N ARG A 373 -5.95 0.40 13.59
CA ARG A 373 -4.67 0.22 14.29
C ARG A 373 -4.24 1.37 15.23
N LYS A 374 -4.92 2.53 15.30
CA LYS A 374 -5.03 3.39 16.52
C LYS A 374 -5.89 4.65 16.33
N VAL A 375 -6.92 4.88 17.17
CA VAL A 375 -7.69 6.16 17.23
C VAL A 375 -7.78 6.71 18.68
N ARG A 376 -7.06 7.84 18.93
CA ARG A 376 -6.98 8.76 20.12
C ARG A 376 -6.63 8.18 21.52
N ALA A 377 -6.10 8.89 22.54
CA ALA A 377 -5.65 10.29 22.75
C ALA A 377 -4.44 10.37 23.74
N ALA A 378 -3.64 11.45 23.72
CA ALA A 378 -3.26 12.27 24.89
C ALA A 378 -2.53 13.58 24.44
N ASN A 379 -3.07 14.72 24.88
CA ASN A 379 -2.45 16.05 25.13
C ASN A 379 -1.60 16.84 24.09
N ILE A 380 -2.23 17.65 23.20
CA ILE A 380 -1.74 18.98 22.71
C ILE A 380 -2.91 19.95 22.40
N THR A 381 -2.67 21.25 22.59
CA THR A 381 -3.58 22.42 22.50
C THR A 381 -3.71 23.00 21.08
N TYR A 382 -4.95 23.26 20.65
CA TYR A 382 -5.38 24.10 19.53
C TYR A 382 -6.61 24.91 20.01
N VAL A 383 -6.74 26.19 19.65
CA VAL A 383 -7.88 27.02 20.08
C VAL A 383 -8.82 27.27 18.90
N ALA A 384 -9.70 26.31 18.66
CA ALA A 384 -11.01 26.48 18.03
C ALA A 384 -12.08 25.96 19.00
N ASP A 385 -13.36 26.28 18.75
CA ASP A 385 -14.49 25.89 19.59
C ASP A 385 -14.38 24.42 20.03
N SER A 386 -14.19 24.20 21.33
CA SER A 386 -13.89 22.88 21.90
C SER A 386 -15.02 21.87 21.74
N LYS A 387 -16.18 22.29 21.23
CA LYS A 387 -17.37 21.46 21.06
C LYS A 387 -17.73 21.17 19.60
N ALA A 388 -17.23 21.95 18.63
CA ALA A 388 -17.63 21.82 17.23
C ALA A 388 -16.45 22.03 16.25
N LEU A 389 -16.37 21.17 15.23
CA LEU A 389 -15.39 21.21 14.14
C LEU A 389 -16.08 21.54 12.82
N LEU A 390 -15.58 22.51 12.06
CA LEU A 390 -16.04 22.73 10.69
C LEU A 390 -15.51 21.59 9.80
N ILE A 391 -16.39 20.91 9.09
CA ILE A 391 -16.06 19.79 8.19
C ILE A 391 -16.71 19.99 6.82
N ASP A 392 -16.08 19.52 5.75
CA ASP A 392 -16.74 19.34 4.46
C ASP A 392 -17.71 18.14 4.53
N VAL A 393 -18.95 18.34 4.14
CA VAL A 393 -20.03 17.35 4.29
C VAL A 393 -19.94 16.18 3.31
N GLY A 394 -18.99 16.19 2.37
CA GLY A 394 -18.63 15.02 1.57
C GLY A 394 -17.20 14.56 1.79
N LEU A 395 -16.22 15.45 1.61
CA LEU A 395 -14.80 15.13 1.66
C LEU A 395 -14.36 14.63 3.05
N ASP A 396 -14.70 15.36 4.11
CA ASP A 396 -14.35 14.94 5.47
C ASP A 396 -15.34 13.93 6.04
N TRP A 397 -16.64 14.16 5.79
CA TRP A 397 -17.70 13.30 6.33
C TRP A 397 -17.64 11.88 5.77
N SER A 398 -17.31 11.68 4.49
CA SER A 398 -17.20 10.33 3.90
C SER A 398 -16.20 9.45 4.64
N GLY A 399 -15.02 9.97 4.99
CA GLY A 399 -14.02 9.25 5.78
C GLY A 399 -14.52 8.89 7.18
N GLN A 400 -15.25 9.81 7.83
CA GLN A 400 -15.87 9.55 9.14
C GLN A 400 -16.99 8.51 9.06
N ALA A 401 -17.87 8.65 8.06
CA ALA A 401 -18.98 7.74 7.80
C ALA A 401 -18.49 6.33 7.49
N ALA A 402 -17.46 6.18 6.65
CA ALA A 402 -16.79 4.90 6.40
C ALA A 402 -16.25 4.28 7.71
N ALA A 403 -15.54 5.07 8.53
CA ALA A 403 -14.99 4.60 9.81
C ALA A 403 -16.08 4.12 10.78
N TRP A 404 -17.23 4.79 10.78
CA TRP A 404 -18.38 4.43 11.63
C TRP A 404 -19.13 3.22 11.10
N LEU A 405 -19.38 3.15 9.79
CA LEU A 405 -20.03 2.02 9.15
C LEU A 405 -19.21 0.74 9.33
N ILE A 406 -17.90 0.76 9.07
CA ILE A 406 -17.01 -0.39 9.24
C ILE A 406 -17.04 -0.91 10.69
N GLU A 407 -17.04 -0.03 11.68
CA GLU A 407 -17.12 -0.47 13.09
C GLU A 407 -18.48 -1.00 13.47
N TRP A 408 -19.52 -0.36 12.94
CA TRP A 408 -20.86 -0.87 13.12
C TRP A 408 -20.94 -2.28 12.55
N GLU A 409 -20.57 -2.50 11.29
CA GLU A 409 -20.48 -3.83 10.64
C GLU A 409 -19.70 -4.84 11.50
N ARG A 410 -18.50 -4.47 11.97
CA ARG A 410 -17.63 -5.31 12.81
C ARG A 410 -18.17 -5.61 14.20
N ARG A 411 -19.15 -4.83 14.69
CA ARG A 411 -19.60 -4.84 16.09
C ARG A 411 -18.44 -4.71 17.08
N GLY A 412 -17.43 -3.91 16.72
CA GLY A 412 -16.25 -3.65 17.55
C GLY A 412 -16.59 -2.87 18.84
N PRO A 413 -15.62 -2.64 19.73
CA PRO A 413 -15.88 -2.06 21.06
C PRO A 413 -16.65 -0.73 21.08
N ARG A 414 -16.66 0.03 19.97
CA ARG A 414 -17.33 1.34 19.87
C ARG A 414 -18.49 1.34 18.86
N TRP A 415 -19.02 0.18 18.49
CA TRP A 415 -20.05 0.08 17.44
C TRP A 415 -21.33 0.85 17.75
N GLN A 416 -21.74 0.96 19.01
CA GLN A 416 -22.93 1.73 19.41
C GLN A 416 -22.72 3.23 19.24
N GLU A 417 -21.53 3.73 19.62
CA GLU A 417 -21.13 5.12 19.41
C GLU A 417 -21.04 5.44 17.91
N ALA A 418 -20.38 4.56 17.15
CA ALA A 418 -20.23 4.68 15.70
C ALA A 418 -21.59 4.75 14.99
N LYS A 419 -22.49 3.80 15.29
CA LYS A 419 -23.87 3.80 14.79
C LYS A 419 -24.59 5.12 15.12
N SER A 420 -24.52 5.55 16.37
CA SER A 420 -25.19 6.78 16.82
C SER A 420 -24.68 8.01 16.06
N LYS A 421 -23.36 8.17 15.95
CA LYS A 421 -22.74 9.30 15.21
C LYS A 421 -23.06 9.29 13.73
N LEU A 422 -23.05 8.12 13.09
CA LEU A 422 -23.44 7.99 11.70
C LEU A 422 -24.89 8.43 11.48
N LEU A 423 -25.83 7.94 12.29
CA LEU A 423 -27.24 8.31 12.18
C LEU A 423 -27.49 9.79 12.46
N GLU A 424 -26.88 10.36 13.50
CA GLU A 424 -27.05 11.78 13.84
C GLU A 424 -26.44 12.70 12.79
N THR A 425 -25.29 12.33 12.20
CA THR A 425 -24.70 13.13 11.12
C THR A 425 -25.53 13.04 9.83
N MET A 426 -26.03 11.86 9.44
CA MET A 426 -26.95 11.72 8.29
C MET A 426 -28.20 12.59 8.48
N LYS A 427 -28.83 12.51 9.65
CA LYS A 427 -29.98 13.35 9.99
C LYS A 427 -29.64 14.84 9.94
N GLY A 428 -28.48 15.21 10.47
CA GLY A 428 -28.04 16.59 10.49
C GLY A 428 -27.77 17.15 9.09
N ILE A 429 -27.14 16.38 8.20
CA ILE A 429 -26.94 16.76 6.78
C ILE A 429 -28.29 16.93 6.08
N ALA A 430 -29.23 16.01 6.29
CA ALA A 430 -30.59 16.11 5.71
C ALA A 430 -31.34 17.37 6.19
N ASN A 431 -31.07 17.83 7.41
CA ASN A 431 -31.66 19.04 7.98
C ASN A 431 -31.00 20.34 7.51
N LEU A 432 -29.82 20.30 6.88
CA LEU A 432 -29.24 21.47 6.23
C LEU A 432 -30.14 21.88 5.06
N LYS A 433 -30.41 23.18 4.93
CA LYS A 433 -31.37 23.69 3.94
C LYS A 433 -31.07 23.23 2.51
N ASN A 434 -29.79 23.10 2.18
CA ASN A 434 -29.30 22.68 0.88
C ASN A 434 -28.59 21.30 0.93
N GLY A 435 -28.70 20.53 2.02
CA GLY A 435 -28.05 19.22 2.13
C GLY A 435 -26.55 19.29 1.86
N PHE A 436 -26.04 18.40 0.99
CA PHE A 436 -24.63 18.37 0.58
C PHE A 436 -24.17 19.65 -0.17
N VAL A 437 -25.08 20.40 -0.81
CA VAL A 437 -24.75 21.66 -1.51
C VAL A 437 -24.36 22.78 -0.53
N THR A 438 -24.65 22.59 0.77
CA THR A 438 -24.16 23.47 1.84
C THR A 438 -22.62 23.48 1.92
N GLY A 439 -21.95 22.40 1.48
CA GLY A 439 -20.50 22.29 1.40
C GLY A 439 -19.82 21.99 2.73
N GLU A 440 -20.01 22.88 3.71
CA GLU A 440 -19.39 22.77 5.02
C GLU A 440 -20.44 22.83 6.13
N ALA A 441 -20.16 22.16 7.25
CA ALA A 441 -21.03 22.18 8.41
C ALA A 441 -20.26 22.02 9.72
N LEU A 442 -20.86 22.46 10.83
CA LEU A 442 -20.28 22.32 12.16
C LEU A 442 -20.66 20.95 12.75
N TYR A 443 -19.66 20.09 12.93
CA TYR A 443 -19.78 18.78 13.56
C TYR A 443 -19.48 18.83 15.05
N ASN A 444 -20.43 18.41 15.88
CA ASN A 444 -20.21 18.28 17.31
C ASN A 444 -19.51 16.97 17.68
N LEU A 445 -18.33 17.09 18.28
CA LEU A 445 -17.44 15.96 18.58
C LEU A 445 -18.01 14.95 19.59
N TYR A 446 -18.91 15.39 20.46
CA TYR A 446 -19.42 14.60 21.59
C TYR A 446 -20.64 13.77 21.21
N ASN A 447 -21.60 14.37 20.51
CA ASN A 447 -22.89 13.74 20.22
C ASN A 447 -23.11 13.47 18.73
N GLY A 448 -22.23 13.94 17.85
CA GLY A 448 -22.31 13.70 16.41
C GLY A 448 -23.34 14.58 15.67
N THR A 449 -23.90 15.60 16.30
CA THR A 449 -24.87 16.47 15.63
C THR A 449 -24.18 17.38 14.61
N ILE A 450 -24.79 17.56 13.45
CA ILE A 450 -24.40 18.57 12.45
C ILE A 450 -25.26 19.81 12.63
N SER A 451 -24.63 20.98 12.61
CA SER A 451 -25.27 22.30 12.57
C SER A 451 -24.79 23.08 11.34
N PRO A 452 -25.55 24.09 10.89
CA PRO A 452 -25.14 24.94 9.78
C PRO A 452 -23.73 25.55 9.98
N PRO A 453 -23.01 25.89 8.89
CA PRO A 453 -21.70 26.51 8.99
C PRO A 453 -21.80 27.89 9.66
N SER A 454 -20.69 28.37 10.22
CA SER A 454 -20.66 29.65 10.94
C SER A 454 -21.08 30.86 10.09
N GLN A 455 -20.97 30.78 8.76
CA GLN A 455 -21.46 31.81 7.84
C GLN A 455 -22.98 31.82 7.64
N ASP A 456 -23.70 30.75 8.01
CA ASP A 456 -25.17 30.68 7.95
C ASP A 456 -25.75 29.98 9.18
N PRO A 457 -25.60 30.57 10.39
CA PRO A 457 -26.10 29.97 11.63
C PRO A 457 -27.63 29.83 11.64
N SER A 458 -28.32 30.52 10.74
CA SER A 458 -29.78 30.47 10.60
C SER A 458 -30.29 29.43 9.59
N ASN A 459 -29.39 28.64 8.97
CA ASN A 459 -29.74 27.62 7.98
C ASN A 459 -30.62 28.15 6.84
N LYS A 460 -30.32 29.35 6.34
CA LYS A 460 -31.17 30.03 5.37
C LYS A 460 -30.90 29.61 3.94
N ARG A 461 -29.63 29.54 3.49
CA ARG A 461 -29.20 29.14 2.13
C ARG A 461 -27.70 29.41 1.91
N VAL A 462 -26.84 28.39 2.06
CA VAL A 462 -25.43 28.42 1.60
C VAL A 462 -25.27 27.49 0.42
N VAL A 463 -24.55 27.94 -0.61
CA VAL A 463 -24.15 27.14 -1.76
C VAL A 463 -22.63 27.15 -1.83
N GLN A 464 -22.00 26.03 -1.52
CA GLN A 464 -20.55 25.88 -1.52
C GLN A 464 -20.21 24.49 -2.07
N VAL A 465 -20.12 24.40 -3.40
CA VAL A 465 -19.87 23.13 -4.09
C VAL A 465 -18.41 23.04 -4.47
N SER A 466 -17.76 21.93 -4.10
CA SER A 466 -16.41 21.59 -4.52
C SER A 466 -16.44 20.35 -5.40
N HIS A 467 -15.59 20.32 -6.41
CA HIS A 467 -15.34 19.13 -7.23
C HIS A 467 -14.65 18.01 -6.45
N LEU A 468 -14.12 18.30 -5.25
CA LEU A 468 -13.46 17.29 -4.41
C LEU A 468 -14.44 16.55 -3.48
N THR A 469 -15.65 17.07 -3.29
CA THR A 469 -16.62 16.57 -2.30
C THR A 469 -16.99 15.09 -2.51
N ALA A 470 -17.12 14.65 -3.76
CA ALA A 470 -17.64 13.31 -4.09
C ALA A 470 -16.59 12.31 -4.59
N VAL A 471 -15.31 12.69 -4.69
CA VAL A 471 -14.29 11.91 -5.41
C VAL A 471 -13.29 11.17 -4.50
N PHE A 472 -13.55 11.14 -3.19
CA PHE A 472 -12.74 10.46 -2.17
C PHE A 472 -13.54 9.39 -1.38
N GLY A 473 -14.33 8.57 -2.07
CA GLY A 473 -15.08 7.47 -1.45
C GLY A 473 -16.52 7.78 -1.03
N LEU A 474 -17.01 9.01 -1.21
CA LEU A 474 -18.37 9.39 -0.77
C LEU A 474 -19.45 8.56 -1.47
N VAL A 475 -19.34 8.38 -2.79
CA VAL A 475 -20.34 7.64 -3.59
C VAL A 475 -20.42 6.18 -3.14
N GLU A 476 -19.27 5.58 -2.89
CA GLU A 476 -19.10 4.20 -2.42
C GLU A 476 -19.65 4.03 -1.01
N VAL A 477 -19.36 4.95 -0.10
CA VAL A 477 -19.92 4.95 1.25
C VAL A 477 -21.44 5.08 1.21
N ILE A 478 -21.99 5.98 0.38
CA ILE A 478 -23.44 6.11 0.23
C ILE A 478 -24.07 4.83 -0.33
N ALA A 479 -23.47 4.24 -1.36
CA ALA A 479 -23.94 2.98 -1.95
C ALA A 479 -23.97 1.86 -0.90
N GLU A 480 -22.91 1.72 -0.10
CA GLU A 480 -22.87 0.75 1.00
C GLU A 480 -23.88 1.05 2.11
N LEU A 481 -24.10 2.32 2.45
CA LEU A 481 -25.15 2.69 3.40
C LEU A 481 -26.53 2.30 2.85
N THR A 482 -26.82 2.58 1.59
CA THR A 482 -28.08 2.18 0.95
C THR A 482 -28.29 0.66 1.06
N THR A 483 -27.28 -0.16 0.74
CA THR A 483 -27.34 -1.61 0.91
C THR A 483 -27.49 -2.01 2.39
N HIS A 484 -26.73 -1.40 3.30
CA HIS A 484 -26.75 -1.73 4.73
C HIS A 484 -28.10 -1.45 5.39
N PHE A 485 -28.75 -0.36 5.02
CA PHE A 485 -30.06 0.02 5.55
C PHE A 485 -31.22 -0.66 4.81
N GLY A 486 -31.07 -1.00 3.52
CA GLY A 486 -32.16 -1.53 2.70
C GLY A 486 -33.38 -0.59 2.69
N ASP A 487 -34.58 -1.16 2.87
CA ASP A 487 -35.86 -0.44 2.79
C ASP A 487 -36.05 0.66 3.87
N VAL A 488 -35.19 0.70 4.89
CA VAL A 488 -35.26 1.71 5.96
C VAL A 488 -34.19 2.79 5.83
N PHE A 489 -33.59 2.94 4.64
CA PHE A 489 -32.66 4.03 4.37
C PHE A 489 -33.35 5.40 4.59
N PRO A 490 -32.74 6.37 5.32
CA PRO A 490 -33.44 7.59 5.68
C PRO A 490 -33.79 8.45 4.45
N ALA A 491 -35.09 8.54 4.13
CA ALA A 491 -35.58 9.19 2.90
C ALA A 491 -35.15 10.65 2.75
N ASP A 492 -35.13 11.43 3.83
CA ASP A 492 -34.70 12.84 3.78
C ASP A 492 -33.21 12.96 3.43
N PHE A 493 -32.38 12.03 3.91
CA PHE A 493 -30.96 11.98 3.59
C PHE A 493 -30.74 11.49 2.15
N GLU A 494 -31.48 10.47 1.71
CA GLU A 494 -31.45 10.01 0.32
C GLU A 494 -31.84 11.12 -0.65
N GLN A 495 -32.88 11.90 -0.32
CA GLN A 495 -33.28 13.04 -1.14
C GLN A 495 -32.20 14.13 -1.19
N ALA A 496 -31.54 14.43 -0.07
CA ALA A 496 -30.43 15.38 -0.05
C ALA A 496 -29.25 14.91 -0.91
N TRP A 497 -28.96 13.61 -0.93
CA TRP A 497 -27.95 13.01 -1.80
C TRP A 497 -28.37 13.00 -3.27
N LEU A 498 -29.61 12.62 -3.57
CA LEU A 498 -30.17 12.65 -4.93
C LEU A 498 -30.16 14.05 -5.53
N ASP A 499 -30.48 15.07 -4.74
CA ASP A 499 -30.39 16.46 -5.14
C ASP A 499 -28.94 16.82 -5.54
N TYR A 500 -27.95 16.49 -4.70
CA TYR A 500 -26.55 16.72 -5.05
C TYR A 500 -26.15 16.01 -6.34
N CYS A 501 -26.58 14.75 -6.49
CA CYS A 501 -26.30 13.94 -7.67
C CYS A 501 -26.89 14.53 -8.97
N TYR A 502 -28.13 15.00 -8.90
CA TYR A 502 -28.81 15.59 -10.05
C TYR A 502 -28.18 16.93 -10.45
N TYR A 503 -27.99 17.82 -9.46
CA TYR A 503 -27.71 19.23 -9.71
C TYR A 503 -26.24 19.57 -9.91
N PHE A 504 -25.29 18.69 -9.53
CA PHE A 504 -23.87 18.92 -9.74
C PHE A 504 -23.55 19.27 -11.20
N SER A 505 -24.05 18.46 -12.14
CA SER A 505 -23.88 18.65 -13.59
C SER A 505 -25.12 19.24 -14.28
N ALA A 506 -26.13 19.70 -13.53
CA ALA A 506 -27.31 20.31 -14.13
C ALA A 506 -26.99 21.68 -14.76
N THR A 507 -27.91 22.19 -15.58
CA THR A 507 -27.75 23.52 -16.17
C THR A 507 -27.74 24.60 -15.09
N GLN A 508 -27.07 25.73 -15.38
CA GLN A 508 -27.09 26.89 -14.49
C GLN A 508 -28.53 27.38 -14.20
N ALA A 509 -29.45 27.25 -15.17
CA ALA A 509 -30.85 27.61 -14.97
C ALA A 509 -31.53 26.70 -13.91
N GLU A 510 -31.28 25.39 -13.96
CA GLU A 510 -31.78 24.44 -12.96
C GLU A 510 -31.17 24.69 -11.58
N GLN A 511 -29.86 24.93 -11.50
CA GLN A 511 -29.18 25.27 -10.25
C GLN A 511 -29.72 26.55 -9.63
N GLN A 512 -29.85 27.62 -10.43
CA GLN A 512 -30.42 28.89 -10.01
C GLN A 512 -31.86 28.74 -9.54
N ALA A 513 -32.68 27.95 -10.24
CA ALA A 513 -34.06 27.70 -9.85
C ALA A 513 -34.16 26.94 -8.51
N ARG A 514 -33.31 25.93 -8.30
CA ARG A 514 -33.36 25.07 -7.09
C ARG A 514 -32.71 25.72 -5.88
N TYR A 515 -31.55 26.34 -6.05
CA TYR A 515 -30.69 26.83 -4.96
C TYR A 515 -30.61 28.34 -4.88
N GLY A 516 -31.14 29.07 -5.87
CA GLY A 516 -31.05 30.53 -5.93
C GLY A 516 -29.67 31.07 -6.33
N GLU A 517 -28.72 30.17 -6.60
CA GLU A 517 -27.36 30.47 -7.04
C GLU A 517 -26.88 29.36 -7.97
N VAL A 518 -25.93 29.69 -8.84
CA VAL A 518 -25.25 28.74 -9.73
C VAL A 518 -23.97 28.22 -9.05
N PHE A 519 -23.55 26.99 -9.33
CA PHE A 519 -22.42 26.36 -8.65
C PHE A 519 -21.03 26.83 -9.12
N GLY A 520 -20.98 27.88 -9.94
CA GLY A 520 -19.74 28.41 -10.50
C GLY A 520 -19.15 27.51 -11.60
N LYS A 521 -17.82 27.46 -11.68
CA LYS A 521 -17.08 26.62 -12.64
C LYS A 521 -16.56 25.37 -11.94
N LEU A 522 -17.26 24.25 -12.14
CA LEU A 522 -16.84 22.94 -11.65
C LEU A 522 -15.97 22.23 -12.70
N ASN A 523 -15.35 21.12 -12.31
CA ASN A 523 -14.56 20.21 -13.16
C ASN A 523 -14.75 18.76 -12.67
N LEU A 524 -13.98 17.82 -13.22
CA LEU A 524 -14.08 16.38 -12.96
C LEU A 524 -15.45 15.81 -13.36
N TYR A 525 -16.07 16.36 -14.40
CA TYR A 525 -17.39 15.91 -14.88
C TYR A 525 -17.38 14.43 -15.28
N GLN A 526 -16.26 13.93 -15.80
CA GLN A 526 -16.09 12.51 -16.09
C GLN A 526 -16.23 11.66 -14.82
N GLY A 527 -15.51 12.03 -13.75
CA GLY A 527 -15.61 11.37 -12.44
C GLY A 527 -16.99 11.50 -11.81
N HIS A 528 -17.63 12.66 -11.94
CA HIS A 528 -18.97 12.92 -11.39
C HIS A 528 -20.11 12.33 -12.22
N SER A 529 -19.84 11.76 -13.40
CA SER A 529 -20.87 11.05 -14.18
C SER A 529 -21.55 9.94 -13.38
N ARG A 530 -20.84 9.33 -12.41
CA ARG A 530 -21.39 8.34 -11.47
C ARG A 530 -22.46 8.89 -10.53
N LEU A 531 -22.41 10.19 -10.23
CA LEU A 531 -23.50 10.86 -9.52
C LEU A 531 -24.75 10.95 -10.39
N THR A 532 -24.58 11.43 -11.63
CA THR A 532 -25.69 11.50 -12.59
C THR A 532 -26.27 10.10 -12.86
N ALA A 533 -25.42 9.06 -12.94
CA ALA A 533 -25.84 7.67 -13.11
C ALA A 533 -26.64 7.16 -11.90
N TYR A 534 -26.22 7.49 -10.67
CA TYR A 534 -26.97 7.17 -9.46
C TYR A 534 -28.36 7.80 -9.48
N ALA A 535 -28.45 9.10 -9.81
CA ALA A 535 -29.73 9.79 -9.94
C ALA A 535 -30.60 9.20 -11.06
N ALA A 536 -30.00 8.84 -12.20
CA ALA A 536 -30.69 8.21 -13.31
C ALA A 536 -31.31 6.86 -12.92
N ASN A 537 -30.55 6.00 -12.24
CA ASN A 537 -31.00 4.70 -11.77
C ASN A 537 -32.15 4.84 -10.75
N LYS A 538 -31.96 5.68 -9.73
CA LYS A 538 -32.96 5.87 -8.66
C LYS A 538 -34.26 6.51 -9.15
N LEU A 539 -34.19 7.40 -10.13
CA LEU A 539 -35.36 8.06 -10.71
C LEU A 539 -35.92 7.34 -11.93
N ASN A 540 -35.32 6.22 -12.35
CA ASN A 540 -35.62 5.51 -13.60
C ASN A 540 -35.70 6.47 -14.81
N ASN A 541 -34.67 7.30 -14.98
CA ASN A 541 -34.66 8.42 -15.93
C ASN A 541 -33.61 8.24 -17.03
N ALA A 542 -34.06 7.79 -18.20
CA ALA A 542 -33.22 7.57 -19.38
C ALA A 542 -32.51 8.85 -19.89
N THR A 543 -33.07 10.04 -19.67
CA THR A 543 -32.42 11.31 -20.07
C THR A 543 -31.19 11.58 -19.19
N LEU A 544 -31.28 11.31 -17.90
CA LEU A 544 -30.13 11.41 -17.00
C LEU A 544 -29.10 10.32 -17.30
N ALA A 545 -29.53 9.10 -17.64
CA ALA A 545 -28.61 8.04 -18.04
C ALA A 545 -27.79 8.43 -19.28
N ALA A 546 -28.44 8.98 -20.31
CA ALA A 546 -27.76 9.51 -21.49
C ALA A 546 -26.81 10.68 -21.14
N ARG A 547 -27.20 11.55 -20.19
CA ARG A 547 -26.34 12.63 -19.71
C ARG A 547 -25.10 12.10 -19.00
N ALA A 548 -25.23 11.09 -18.13
CA ALA A 548 -24.10 10.46 -17.45
C ALA A 548 -23.10 9.84 -18.44
N TRP A 549 -23.56 9.11 -19.46
CA TRP A 549 -22.67 8.57 -20.49
C TRP A 549 -21.98 9.67 -21.30
N ASN A 550 -22.68 10.76 -21.61
CA ASN A 550 -22.08 11.92 -22.27
C ASN A 550 -21.03 12.61 -21.37
N GLU A 551 -21.31 12.75 -20.07
CA GLU A 551 -20.36 13.24 -19.08
C GLU A 551 -19.10 12.37 -19.06
N LEU A 552 -19.25 11.04 -19.05
CA LEU A 552 -18.11 10.12 -19.07
C LEU A 552 -17.25 10.26 -20.35
N TYR A 553 -17.85 10.34 -21.54
CA TYR A 553 -17.10 10.24 -22.80
C TYR A 553 -16.66 11.58 -23.40
N ASN A 554 -17.40 12.66 -23.13
CA ASN A 554 -17.32 13.91 -23.92
C ASN A 554 -17.03 15.17 -23.08
N THR A 555 -16.50 15.04 -21.86
CA THR A 555 -16.15 16.18 -20.99
C THR A 555 -14.64 16.29 -20.74
N ASP A 556 -14.19 16.01 -19.52
CA ASP A 556 -12.80 16.03 -19.07
C ASP A 556 -12.23 14.62 -18.86
N GLY A 557 -11.02 14.52 -18.32
CA GLY A 557 -10.30 13.25 -18.11
C GLY A 557 -9.96 12.51 -19.40
N PHE A 558 -10.17 11.20 -19.41
CA PHE A 558 -9.90 10.34 -20.57
C PHE A 558 -11.01 10.44 -21.61
N LYS A 559 -10.76 11.22 -22.66
CA LYS A 559 -11.67 11.31 -23.80
C LYS A 559 -11.87 9.96 -24.49
N ALA A 560 -13.01 9.81 -25.18
CA ALA A 560 -13.31 8.60 -25.95
C ALA A 560 -12.23 8.25 -27.00
N ASP A 561 -11.54 9.28 -27.53
CA ASP A 561 -10.44 9.16 -28.50
C ASP A 561 -9.05 9.19 -27.86
N ALA A 562 -8.94 8.98 -26.54
CA ALA A 562 -7.66 8.89 -25.85
C ALA A 562 -6.78 7.80 -26.51
N PRO A 563 -5.44 7.94 -26.49
CA PRO A 563 -4.58 7.08 -27.30
C PRO A 563 -4.62 5.58 -26.94
N TRP A 564 -4.93 5.24 -25.68
CA TRP A 564 -4.96 3.85 -25.17
C TRP A 564 -3.75 3.00 -25.59
N LYS A 565 -2.58 3.64 -25.66
CA LYS A 565 -1.31 3.03 -26.05
C LYS A 565 -0.18 3.57 -25.20
N ILE A 566 0.88 2.77 -25.11
CA ILE A 566 2.17 3.14 -24.51
C ILE A 566 3.18 3.45 -25.63
N GLU A 567 4.14 4.32 -25.34
CA GLU A 567 5.24 4.67 -26.23
C GLU A 567 6.57 4.37 -25.54
N ARG A 568 7.46 3.67 -26.26
CA ARG A 568 8.80 3.35 -25.79
C ARG A 568 9.72 4.55 -25.99
N VAL A 569 10.44 4.95 -24.94
CA VAL A 569 11.49 5.95 -24.99
C VAL A 569 12.81 5.33 -24.52
N ASP A 570 13.86 5.48 -25.33
CA ASP A 570 15.19 4.91 -25.07
C ASP A 570 16.31 5.81 -25.61
N GLY A 571 17.54 5.30 -25.57
CA GLY A 571 18.73 6.01 -26.03
C GLY A 571 19.11 7.20 -25.12
N SER A 572 19.67 8.25 -25.71
CA SER A 572 20.19 9.41 -24.96
C SER A 572 19.11 10.33 -24.35
N LYS A 573 17.82 10.00 -24.52
CA LYS A 573 16.70 10.80 -24.01
C LYS A 573 16.37 10.52 -22.56
N VAL A 574 16.73 9.33 -22.06
CA VAL A 574 16.34 8.81 -20.75
C VAL A 574 17.51 8.08 -20.10
N LEU A 575 17.50 7.99 -18.78
CA LEU A 575 18.56 7.31 -18.02
C LEU A 575 18.60 5.80 -18.30
N PHE A 576 17.41 5.20 -18.40
CA PHE A 576 17.21 3.82 -18.83
C PHE A 576 15.93 3.77 -19.69
N PRO A 577 15.80 2.79 -20.59
CA PRO A 577 14.64 2.69 -21.44
C PRO A 577 13.33 2.53 -20.64
N VAL A 578 12.30 3.31 -20.98
CA VAL A 578 10.99 3.32 -20.31
C VAL A 578 9.84 3.28 -21.31
N ASP A 579 8.70 2.75 -20.89
CA ASP A 579 7.42 2.87 -21.56
C ASP A 579 6.64 3.99 -20.88
N GLU A 580 6.09 4.92 -21.65
CA GLU A 580 5.29 6.01 -21.12
C GLU A 580 3.90 6.06 -21.77
N ALA A 581 2.93 6.51 -20.98
CA ALA A 581 1.63 6.94 -21.48
C ALA A 581 1.45 8.39 -21.02
N ALA A 582 2.11 9.33 -21.70
CA ALA A 582 2.22 10.70 -21.21
C ALA A 582 0.88 11.47 -21.15
N TRP A 583 -0.17 10.89 -21.73
CA TRP A 583 -1.57 11.32 -21.65
C TRP A 583 -2.28 10.87 -20.36
N VAL A 584 -1.64 10.02 -19.54
CA VAL A 584 -2.16 9.50 -18.28
C VAL A 584 -1.73 10.37 -17.10
N SER A 585 -2.68 10.71 -16.23
CA SER A 585 -2.42 11.16 -14.86
C SER A 585 -3.14 10.24 -13.88
N THR A 586 -2.63 10.12 -12.65
CA THR A 586 -3.23 9.22 -11.64
C THR A 586 -4.63 9.69 -11.21
N ASN A 587 -4.85 11.01 -11.25
CA ASN A 587 -6.18 11.61 -11.09
C ASN A 587 -7.19 11.11 -12.12
N ASP A 588 -6.84 11.20 -13.41
CA ASP A 588 -7.74 10.76 -14.49
C ASP A 588 -8.01 9.26 -14.41
N VAL A 589 -6.99 8.48 -14.01
CA VAL A 589 -7.08 7.03 -13.81
C VAL A 589 -8.10 6.67 -12.72
N GLY A 590 -7.95 7.26 -11.53
CA GLY A 590 -8.87 6.99 -10.42
C GLY A 590 -10.31 7.35 -10.78
N GLN A 591 -10.51 8.52 -11.39
CA GLN A 591 -11.84 9.03 -11.70
C GLN A 591 -12.51 8.35 -12.90
N TYR A 592 -11.80 8.17 -14.03
CA TYR A 592 -12.32 7.41 -15.17
C TYR A 592 -12.64 5.97 -14.75
N GLY A 593 -11.73 5.36 -14.00
CA GLY A 593 -11.86 4.00 -13.51
C GLY A 593 -13.13 3.79 -12.71
N MET A 594 -13.32 4.57 -11.64
CA MET A 594 -14.52 4.46 -10.81
C MET A 594 -15.80 4.83 -11.55
N ALA A 595 -15.79 5.90 -12.35
CA ALA A 595 -16.96 6.32 -13.11
C ALA A 595 -17.40 5.28 -14.15
N ALA A 596 -16.46 4.70 -14.91
CA ALA A 596 -16.78 3.66 -15.88
C ALA A 596 -17.36 2.40 -15.22
N ILE A 597 -16.82 2.03 -14.07
CA ILE A 597 -17.26 0.89 -13.27
C ILE A 597 -18.69 1.11 -12.74
N GLU A 598 -18.95 2.25 -12.12
CA GLU A 598 -20.22 2.56 -11.47
C GLU A 598 -21.33 2.87 -12.48
N ASN A 599 -21.03 3.58 -13.57
CA ASN A 599 -22.01 3.84 -14.63
C ASN A 599 -22.51 2.55 -15.26
N LEU A 600 -21.61 1.59 -15.54
CA LEU A 600 -22.04 0.27 -16.03
C LEU A 600 -22.95 -0.45 -15.03
N ALA A 601 -22.61 -0.38 -13.73
CA ALA A 601 -23.40 -1.02 -12.68
C ALA A 601 -24.81 -0.42 -12.54
N LEU A 602 -24.94 0.90 -12.68
CA LEU A 602 -26.18 1.63 -12.41
C LEU A 602 -27.07 1.80 -13.65
N ILE A 603 -26.46 2.04 -14.82
CA ILE A 603 -27.15 2.44 -16.06
C ILE A 603 -26.61 1.71 -17.29
N GLY A 604 -26.03 0.52 -17.13
CA GLY A 604 -25.45 -0.27 -18.22
C GLY A 604 -26.44 -0.61 -19.34
N GLU A 605 -27.74 -0.69 -19.05
CA GLU A 605 -28.79 -0.90 -20.07
C GLU A 605 -28.95 0.28 -21.04
N TYR A 606 -28.44 1.47 -20.68
CA TYR A 606 -28.47 2.69 -21.48
C TYR A 606 -27.12 2.98 -22.17
N LEU A 607 -26.20 2.02 -22.19
CA LEU A 607 -24.91 2.19 -22.86
C LEU A 607 -25.13 2.51 -24.35
N PRO A 608 -24.57 3.61 -24.89
CA PRO A 608 -24.80 4.07 -26.27
C PRO A 608 -24.37 3.12 -27.38
#